data_AF-A0AAD9K155-F1
#
_entry.id   AF-A0AAD9K155-F1
#
_cell.length_a   1.000
_cell.length_b   1.000
_cell.length_c   1.000
_cell.angle_alpha   90.00
_cell.angle_beta   90.00
_cell.angle_gamma   90.00
#
_symmetry.space_group_name_H-M   'P 1'
#
loop_
_entity.id
_entity.type
_entity.pdbx_description
1 polymer ?
#
loop_
_entity_poly.entity_id
_entity_poly.type
_entity_poly.pdbx_seq_one_letter_code
_entity_poly.pdbx_strand_id
1 'polypeptide(L)'
;MHKKSDMYKWHHDILQLQMETEECSKISVNDLFEVESPGVTPPVRSVIFGLAGIGKSVFTFHILDLWLRHELLPDAIRQVFHFEMRDLSSIQSPCSLEDLFFRYQRGGIPSADAVADFFSQIESHPSSFLVIFDGLNDASATSVKNRTFAYNEQVEMPKLIASIINGCTLPSVQLLVTSRPGGVTNYDAYDKKAQIYGFTRETMSEYIVKFSGANREEQEAIEGYSFK
;
A
#
# COMPACT_ATOMS: atom_id res chain seq x y z
N MET A 1 -28.26 17.56 3.67
CA MET A 1 -28.62 16.37 4.49
C MET A 1 -27.74 15.14 4.25
N HIS A 2 -26.99 15.01 3.15
CA HIS A 2 -26.19 13.79 2.86
C HIS A 2 -24.94 13.56 3.75
N LYS A 3 -24.22 14.61 4.17
CA LYS A 3 -22.97 14.47 4.95
C LYS A 3 -23.10 13.77 6.31
N LYS A 4 -24.27 13.83 6.97
CA LYS A 4 -24.47 13.17 8.27
C LYS A 4 -24.68 11.66 8.10
N SER A 5 -25.35 11.23 7.04
CA SER A 5 -25.59 9.81 6.74
C SER A 5 -24.30 9.05 6.49
N ASP A 6 -23.36 9.65 5.75
CA ASP A 6 -22.06 9.04 5.45
C ASP A 6 -21.19 8.90 6.70
N MET A 7 -21.30 9.84 7.65
CA MET A 7 -20.57 9.81 8.92
C MET A 7 -21.09 8.71 9.87
N TYR A 8 -22.41 8.47 9.92
CA TYR A 8 -22.98 7.38 10.72
C TYR A 8 -22.69 6.02 10.12
N LYS A 9 -22.69 5.91 8.79
CA LYS A 9 -22.25 4.71 8.08
C LYS A 9 -20.76 4.43 8.34
N TRP A 10 -19.92 5.45 8.27
CA TRP A 10 -18.49 5.39 8.58
C TRP A 10 -18.18 4.99 10.03
N HIS A 11 -18.94 5.53 11.00
CA HIS A 11 -18.83 5.10 12.40
C HIS A 11 -19.26 3.64 12.57
N HIS A 12 -20.33 3.22 11.88
CA HIS A 12 -20.78 1.82 11.92
C HIS A 12 -19.76 0.87 11.27
N ASP A 13 -19.16 1.25 10.15
CA ASP A 13 -18.18 0.44 9.42
C ASP A 13 -16.86 0.32 10.21
N ILE A 14 -16.41 1.40 10.88
CA ILE A 14 -15.25 1.38 11.78
C ILE A 14 -15.53 0.54 13.03
N LEU A 15 -16.71 0.69 13.64
CA LEU A 15 -17.07 -0.09 14.82
C LEU A 15 -17.27 -1.57 14.48
N GLN A 16 -17.80 -1.91 13.31
CA GLN A 16 -17.89 -3.30 12.85
C GLN A 16 -16.50 -3.90 12.59
N LEU A 17 -15.58 -3.17 11.95
CA LEU A 17 -14.20 -3.62 11.77
C LEU A 17 -13.45 -3.76 13.10
N GLN A 18 -13.69 -2.88 14.07
CA GLN A 18 -13.10 -2.98 15.41
C GLN A 18 -13.70 -4.10 16.27
N MET A 19 -14.94 -4.51 16.01
CA MET A 19 -15.62 -5.59 16.73
C MET A 19 -15.40 -6.99 16.11
N GLU A 20 -15.01 -7.06 14.83
CA GLU A 20 -14.77 -8.33 14.12
C GLU A 20 -13.30 -8.78 14.09
N THR A 21 -12.35 -7.98 14.55
CA THR A 21 -10.93 -8.41 14.63
C THR A 21 -10.65 -9.18 15.92
N GLU A 22 -10.38 -10.46 15.73
CA GLU A 22 -9.53 -11.32 16.57
C GLU A 22 -8.29 -10.57 17.09
N GLU A 23 -7.68 -11.07 18.18
CA GLU A 23 -6.48 -10.50 18.85
C GLU A 23 -5.52 -9.76 17.90
N CYS A 24 -5.55 -8.42 17.92
CA CYS A 24 -4.67 -7.62 17.08
C CYS A 24 -3.27 -7.62 17.69
N SER A 25 -2.34 -8.34 17.06
CA SER A 25 -0.92 -8.38 17.45
C SER A 25 -0.14 -7.26 16.75
N LYS A 26 0.98 -6.85 17.37
CA LYS A 26 1.93 -5.95 16.72
C LYS A 26 2.60 -6.71 15.58
N ILE A 27 2.58 -6.13 14.39
CA ILE A 27 3.28 -6.66 13.21
C ILE A 27 4.52 -5.81 12.92
N SER A 28 5.58 -6.45 12.45
CA SER A 28 6.74 -5.79 11.88
C SER A 28 6.52 -5.47 10.39
N VAL A 29 7.44 -4.69 9.79
CA VAL A 29 7.39 -4.41 8.35
C VAL A 29 7.64 -5.67 7.52
N ASN A 30 8.58 -6.54 7.94
CA ASN A 30 8.89 -7.77 7.22
C ASN A 30 7.71 -8.74 7.21
N ASP A 31 6.96 -8.77 8.31
CA ASP A 31 5.74 -9.56 8.43
C ASP A 31 4.74 -9.18 7.33
N LEU A 32 4.74 -7.97 6.78
CA LEU A 32 3.84 -7.64 5.65
C LEU A 32 4.12 -8.42 4.37
N PHE A 33 5.27 -9.08 4.23
CA PHE A 33 5.71 -9.70 2.97
C PHE A 33 6.17 -11.15 3.14
N GLU A 34 6.35 -11.61 4.38
CA GLU A 34 6.66 -12.98 4.74
C GLU A 34 5.40 -13.82 4.94
N VAL A 35 5.53 -15.14 4.81
CA VAL A 35 4.43 -16.06 5.10
C VAL A 35 4.51 -16.52 6.56
N GLU A 36 3.41 -16.35 7.30
CA GLU A 36 3.26 -16.89 8.67
C GLU A 36 2.45 -18.19 8.71
N SER A 37 1.56 -18.41 7.73
CA SER A 37 0.59 -19.51 7.77
C SER A 37 1.03 -20.72 6.93
N PRO A 38 0.96 -21.95 7.45
CA PRO A 38 1.19 -23.15 6.66
C PRO A 38 0.24 -23.21 5.47
N GLY A 39 0.78 -23.21 4.24
CA GLY A 39 -0.01 -23.35 3.01
C GLY A 39 -0.13 -22.09 2.16
N VAL A 40 0.25 -20.91 2.67
CA VAL A 40 0.50 -19.73 1.81
C VAL A 40 1.95 -19.84 1.30
N THR A 41 2.18 -19.52 0.05
CA THR A 41 3.54 -19.45 -0.53
C THR A 41 3.69 -18.09 -1.16
N PRO A 42 4.84 -17.39 -1.00
CA PRO A 42 5.04 -16.10 -1.63
C PRO A 42 4.68 -16.11 -3.12
N PRO A 43 4.13 -15.01 -3.65
CA PRO A 43 4.03 -13.68 -3.02
C PRO A 43 2.87 -13.51 -2.02
N VAL A 44 2.92 -12.42 -1.27
CA VAL A 44 1.91 -11.96 -0.33
C VAL A 44 1.32 -10.65 -0.84
N ARG A 45 0.00 -10.53 -0.76
CA ARG A 45 -0.77 -9.32 -1.08
C ARG A 45 -1.23 -8.68 0.21
N SER A 46 -0.76 -7.49 0.47
CA SER A 46 -0.93 -6.81 1.75
C SER A 46 -1.69 -5.51 1.60
N VAL A 47 -2.61 -5.26 2.53
CA VAL A 47 -3.32 -3.98 2.64
C VAL A 47 -3.07 -3.35 4.00
N ILE A 48 -2.70 -2.07 3.96
CA ILE A 48 -2.59 -1.22 5.14
C ILE A 48 -3.70 -0.18 5.10
N PHE A 49 -4.50 -0.13 6.16
CA PHE A 49 -5.55 0.86 6.29
C PHE A 49 -5.39 1.72 7.53
N GLY A 50 -5.99 2.90 7.48
CA GLY A 50 -5.94 3.85 8.59
C GLY A 50 -6.52 5.20 8.22
N LEU A 51 -6.76 6.04 9.22
CA LEU A 51 -7.39 7.34 9.06
C LEU A 51 -6.59 8.29 8.17
N ALA A 52 -7.24 9.33 7.64
CA ALA A 52 -6.56 10.38 6.92
C ALA A 52 -5.55 11.09 7.87
N GLY A 53 -4.35 11.37 7.37
CA GLY A 53 -3.30 12.03 8.17
C GLY A 53 -2.57 11.12 9.17
N ILE A 54 -2.95 9.84 9.31
CA ILE A 54 -2.34 8.92 10.29
C ILE A 54 -0.89 8.49 9.94
N GLY A 55 -0.37 8.89 8.77
CA GLY A 55 0.99 8.56 8.35
C GLY A 55 1.14 7.33 7.44
N LYS A 56 0.10 6.88 6.75
CA LYS A 56 0.20 5.76 5.78
C LYS A 56 1.29 5.98 4.71
N SER A 57 1.33 7.14 4.07
CA SER A 57 2.39 7.44 3.09
C SER A 57 3.78 7.56 3.73
N VAL A 58 3.86 8.07 4.97
CA VAL A 58 5.13 8.07 5.74
C VAL A 58 5.61 6.64 5.99
N PHE A 59 4.69 5.72 6.29
CA PHE A 59 5.01 4.29 6.44
C PHE A 59 5.49 3.67 5.12
N THR A 60 4.88 4.01 3.99
CA THR A 60 5.38 3.59 2.67
C THR A 60 6.79 4.13 2.39
N PHE A 61 7.08 5.38 2.73
CA PHE A 61 8.44 5.92 2.64
C PHE A 61 9.41 5.21 3.57
N HIS A 62 8.98 4.80 4.76
CA HIS A 62 9.81 3.99 5.66
C HIS A 62 10.14 2.62 5.04
N ILE A 63 9.20 1.96 4.36
CA ILE A 63 9.47 0.72 3.62
C ILE A 63 10.52 0.95 2.52
N LEU A 64 10.38 2.03 1.75
CA LEU A 64 11.34 2.38 0.70
C LEU A 64 12.74 2.64 1.28
N ASP A 65 12.81 3.33 2.42
CA ASP A 65 14.06 3.60 3.14
C ASP A 65 14.73 2.32 3.64
N LEU A 66 13.97 1.38 4.21
CA LEU A 66 14.47 0.05 4.60
C LEU A 66 14.98 -0.73 3.39
N TRP A 67 14.25 -0.68 2.26
CA TRP A 67 14.69 -1.31 1.03
C TRP A 67 15.99 -0.72 0.49
N LEU A 68 16.11 0.61 0.45
CA LEU A 68 17.33 1.31 0.00
C LEU A 68 18.56 1.00 0.88
N ARG A 69 18.34 0.70 2.17
CA ARG A 69 19.40 0.29 3.11
C ARG A 69 19.69 -1.20 3.10
N HIS A 70 19.00 -1.98 2.25
CA HIS A 70 19.06 -3.45 2.26
C HIS A 70 18.68 -4.05 3.63
N GLU A 71 17.67 -3.49 4.28
CA GLU A 71 17.11 -3.95 5.56
C GLU A 71 15.71 -4.55 5.40
N LEU A 72 15.05 -4.33 4.26
CA LEU A 72 13.78 -4.96 3.89
C LEU A 72 14.04 -6.23 3.06
N LEU A 73 13.84 -7.40 3.66
CA LEU A 73 13.95 -8.72 3.00
C LEU A 73 15.07 -8.79 1.93
N PRO A 74 16.35 -8.60 2.33
CA PRO A 74 17.43 -8.17 1.43
C PRO A 74 17.73 -9.15 0.29
N ASP A 75 17.54 -10.45 0.52
CA ASP A 75 17.75 -11.50 -0.46
C ASP A 75 16.50 -11.79 -1.32
N ALA A 76 15.32 -11.36 -0.86
CA ALA A 76 14.06 -11.61 -1.54
C ALA A 76 13.70 -10.45 -2.47
N ILE A 77 13.54 -9.22 -1.94
CA ILE A 77 13.01 -8.06 -2.68
C ILE A 77 14.16 -7.26 -3.31
N ARG A 78 14.29 -7.36 -4.64
CA ARG A 78 15.35 -6.70 -5.40
C ARG A 78 14.91 -5.39 -6.04
N GLN A 79 13.63 -5.28 -6.41
CA GLN A 79 13.09 -4.08 -7.05
C GLN A 79 11.79 -3.65 -6.38
N VAL A 80 11.69 -2.37 -6.07
CA VAL A 80 10.46 -1.76 -5.54
C VAL A 80 9.95 -0.70 -6.50
N PHE A 81 8.65 -0.76 -6.78
CA PHE A 81 7.91 0.23 -7.56
C PHE A 81 6.87 0.88 -6.67
N HIS A 82 6.99 2.18 -6.47
CA HIS A 82 6.06 2.95 -5.64
C HIS A 82 5.29 3.93 -6.52
N PHE A 83 3.97 3.82 -6.47
CA PHE A 83 3.07 4.66 -7.22
C PHE A 83 2.10 5.38 -6.30
N GLU A 84 2.05 6.70 -6.43
CA GLU A 84 1.01 7.50 -5.80
C GLU A 84 -0.28 7.40 -6.61
N MET A 85 -1.35 6.91 -5.97
CA MET A 85 -2.65 6.74 -6.62
C MET A 85 -3.26 8.06 -7.10
N ARG A 86 -2.86 9.18 -6.49
CA ARG A 86 -3.26 10.52 -6.95
C ARG A 86 -2.69 10.85 -8.33
N ASP A 87 -1.44 10.49 -8.58
CA ASP A 87 -0.78 10.74 -9.86
C ASP A 87 -1.38 9.83 -10.93
N LEU A 88 -1.56 8.55 -10.59
CA LEU A 88 -2.15 7.59 -11.51
C LEU A 88 -3.60 7.92 -11.89
N SER A 89 -4.40 8.43 -10.96
CA SER A 89 -5.81 8.78 -11.22
C SER A 89 -5.98 10.02 -12.11
N SER A 90 -4.91 10.80 -12.33
CA SER A 90 -4.92 11.95 -13.22
C SER A 90 -4.70 11.58 -14.71
N ILE A 91 -4.30 10.33 -14.98
CA ILE A 91 -4.01 9.84 -16.34
C ILE A 91 -5.31 9.40 -17.02
N GLN A 92 -5.66 10.08 -18.12
CA GLN A 92 -6.88 9.80 -18.89
C GLN A 92 -6.64 8.94 -20.13
N SER A 93 -5.42 8.94 -20.66
CA SER A 93 -5.07 8.12 -21.82
C SER A 93 -4.92 6.65 -21.43
N PRO A 94 -5.26 5.71 -22.34
CA PRO A 94 -4.85 4.32 -22.17
C PRO A 94 -3.35 4.18 -21.91
N CYS A 95 -2.99 3.17 -21.14
CA CYS A 95 -1.63 2.83 -20.77
C CYS A 95 -1.46 1.31 -20.66
N SER A 96 -0.23 0.84 -20.80
CA SER A 96 0.15 -0.55 -20.58
C SER A 96 0.91 -0.76 -19.26
N LEU A 97 1.23 -2.02 -18.91
CA LEU A 97 2.15 -2.29 -17.78
C LEU A 97 3.53 -1.68 -18.04
N GLU A 98 4.01 -1.73 -19.29
CA GLU A 98 5.25 -1.07 -19.69
C GLU A 98 5.21 0.43 -19.38
N ASP A 99 4.10 1.10 -19.73
CA ASP A 99 3.93 2.52 -19.41
C ASP A 99 3.96 2.75 -17.88
N LEU A 100 3.31 1.88 -17.11
CA LEU A 100 3.32 1.92 -15.65
C LEU A 100 4.75 1.81 -15.07
N PHE A 101 5.48 0.75 -15.42
CA PHE A 101 6.80 0.46 -14.83
C PHE A 101 7.93 1.34 -15.37
N PHE A 102 7.81 1.88 -16.58
CA PHE A 102 8.89 2.63 -17.22
C PHE A 102 8.55 4.11 -17.40
N ARG A 103 7.45 4.45 -18.07
CA ARG A 103 7.12 5.86 -18.33
C ARG A 103 6.80 6.60 -17.03
N TYR A 104 5.90 6.06 -16.21
CA TYR A 104 5.44 6.75 -14.99
C TYR A 104 6.42 6.59 -13.81
N GLN A 105 7.14 5.45 -13.70
CA GLN A 105 8.13 5.30 -12.64
C GLN A 105 9.50 5.88 -12.97
N ARG A 106 10.00 5.68 -14.21
CA ARG A 106 11.40 5.95 -14.58
C ARG A 106 11.55 7.13 -15.55
N GLY A 107 10.45 7.72 -16.00
CA GLY A 107 10.46 8.89 -16.89
C GLY A 107 10.80 8.59 -18.34
N GLY A 108 10.86 7.32 -18.75
CA GLY A 108 11.21 6.93 -20.11
C GLY A 108 11.09 5.43 -20.35
N ILE A 109 10.88 5.05 -21.61
CA ILE A 109 10.75 3.66 -22.05
C ILE A 109 12.07 3.21 -22.70
N PRO A 110 12.69 2.10 -22.25
CA PRO A 110 13.93 1.58 -22.82
C PRO A 110 13.67 0.86 -24.17
N SER A 111 14.69 0.19 -24.72
CA SER A 111 14.49 -0.61 -25.93
C SER A 111 13.47 -1.74 -25.71
N ALA A 112 12.82 -2.18 -26.79
CA ALA A 112 11.85 -3.28 -26.73
C ALA A 112 12.45 -4.56 -26.12
N ASP A 113 13.72 -4.87 -26.44
CA ASP A 113 14.43 -6.02 -25.85
C ASP A 113 14.58 -5.88 -24.33
N ALA A 114 14.94 -4.68 -23.84
CA ALA A 114 15.06 -4.43 -22.41
C ALA A 114 13.71 -4.49 -21.67
N VAL A 115 12.62 -4.06 -22.32
CA VAL A 115 11.26 -4.22 -21.80
C VAL A 115 10.89 -5.70 -21.71
N ALA A 116 11.13 -6.47 -22.76
CA ALA A 116 10.84 -7.90 -22.80
C ALA A 116 11.64 -8.67 -21.73
N ASP A 117 12.94 -8.37 -21.60
CA ASP A 117 13.81 -8.96 -20.57
C ASP A 117 13.31 -8.65 -19.15
N PHE A 118 12.83 -7.42 -18.91
CA PHE A 118 12.27 -7.03 -17.62
C PHE A 118 11.02 -7.85 -17.25
N PHE A 119 10.07 -8.00 -18.18
CA PHE A 119 8.88 -8.82 -17.90
C PHE A 119 9.22 -10.31 -17.78
N SER A 120 10.22 -10.82 -18.50
CA SER A 120 10.74 -12.17 -18.31
C SER A 120 11.40 -12.37 -16.93
N GLN A 121 12.08 -11.34 -16.40
CA GLN A 121 12.59 -11.37 -15.03
C GLN A 121 11.48 -11.40 -13.99
N ILE A 122 10.40 -10.64 -14.20
CA ILE A 122 9.22 -10.71 -13.35
C ILE A 122 8.64 -12.13 -13.39
N GLU A 123 8.46 -12.74 -14.56
CA GLU A 123 7.91 -14.09 -14.66
C GLU A 123 8.79 -15.16 -13.99
N SER A 124 10.12 -15.03 -14.10
CA SER A 124 11.06 -15.99 -13.52
C SER A 124 11.31 -15.81 -12.01
N HIS A 125 11.24 -14.58 -11.50
CA HIS A 125 11.53 -14.25 -10.10
C HIS A 125 10.51 -13.25 -9.53
N PRO A 126 9.20 -13.57 -9.55
CA PRO A 126 8.17 -12.57 -9.30
C PRO A 126 8.16 -12.06 -7.85
N SER A 127 8.58 -12.89 -6.89
CA SER A 127 8.74 -12.49 -5.48
C SER A 127 9.89 -11.49 -5.24
N SER A 128 10.75 -11.27 -6.24
CA SER A 128 11.79 -10.23 -6.18
C SER A 128 11.32 -8.83 -6.49
N PHE A 129 10.04 -8.69 -6.83
CA PHE A 129 9.41 -7.41 -7.16
C PHE A 129 8.37 -7.08 -6.11
N LEU A 130 8.41 -5.84 -5.61
CA LEU A 130 7.39 -5.24 -4.77
C LEU A 130 6.74 -4.08 -5.51
N VAL A 131 5.43 -4.13 -5.66
CA VAL A 131 4.62 -3.01 -6.13
C VAL A 131 3.88 -2.40 -4.95
N ILE A 132 3.93 -1.07 -4.83
CA ILE A 132 3.23 -0.32 -3.81
C ILE A 132 2.27 0.68 -4.47
N PHE A 133 0.98 0.53 -4.18
CA PHE A 133 -0.04 1.52 -4.50
C PHE A 133 -0.39 2.33 -3.25
N ASP A 134 0.13 3.56 -3.18
CA ASP A 134 -0.06 4.44 -2.03
C ASP A 134 -1.25 5.37 -2.23
N GLY A 135 -2.23 5.29 -1.33
CA GLY A 135 -3.35 6.22 -1.24
C GLY A 135 -4.57 5.82 -2.06
N LEU A 136 -4.88 4.52 -2.16
CA LEU A 136 -6.12 4.04 -2.76
C LEU A 136 -7.31 4.50 -1.91
N ASN A 137 -8.20 5.31 -2.48
CA ASN A 137 -9.35 5.87 -1.75
C ASN A 137 -10.69 5.65 -2.46
N ASP A 138 -10.66 5.11 -3.69
CA ASP A 138 -11.86 4.88 -4.49
C ASP A 138 -12.02 3.38 -4.73
N ALA A 139 -13.02 2.80 -4.07
CA ALA A 139 -13.32 1.38 -4.12
C ALA A 139 -13.90 0.94 -5.48
N SER A 140 -14.31 1.89 -6.34
CA SER A 140 -14.68 1.55 -7.73
C SER A 140 -13.48 1.02 -8.53
N ALA A 141 -12.26 1.40 -8.15
CA ALA A 141 -11.03 0.92 -8.76
C ALA A 141 -10.77 -0.58 -8.48
N THR A 142 -11.47 -1.23 -7.55
CA THR A 142 -11.36 -2.68 -7.30
C THR A 142 -12.50 -3.49 -7.92
N SER A 143 -13.49 -2.82 -8.53
CA SER A 143 -14.75 -3.44 -9.00
C SER A 143 -14.70 -3.95 -10.46
N VAL A 144 -13.59 -3.74 -11.17
CA VAL A 144 -13.45 -4.14 -12.59
C VAL A 144 -13.22 -5.66 -12.69
N LYS A 145 -13.93 -6.31 -13.62
CA LYS A 145 -13.88 -7.76 -13.87
C LYS A 145 -12.47 -8.30 -14.07
N ASN A 146 -12.30 -9.56 -13.66
CA ASN A 146 -11.11 -10.39 -13.80
C ASN A 146 -10.66 -10.52 -15.27
N ARG A 147 -9.66 -9.74 -15.67
CA ARG A 147 -8.97 -9.88 -16.94
C ARG A 147 -7.49 -9.67 -16.73
N THR A 148 -6.67 -10.60 -17.20
CA THR A 148 -5.22 -10.44 -17.32
C THR A 148 -4.91 -9.63 -18.57
N PHE A 149 -3.96 -8.71 -18.46
CA PHE A 149 -3.50 -7.89 -19.58
C PHE A 149 -2.07 -8.23 -19.95
N ALA A 150 -1.75 -8.22 -21.25
CA ALA A 150 -0.37 -8.33 -21.70
C ALA A 150 0.41 -7.05 -21.34
N TYR A 151 1.73 -7.14 -21.21
CA TYR A 151 2.53 -6.02 -20.72
C TYR A 151 2.52 -4.78 -21.63
N ASN A 152 2.26 -4.97 -22.92
CA ASN A 152 2.17 -3.93 -23.94
C ASN A 152 0.72 -3.57 -24.31
N GLU A 153 -0.28 -4.21 -23.69
CA GLU A 153 -1.68 -3.96 -23.99
C GLU A 153 -2.13 -2.60 -23.44
N GLN A 154 -2.72 -1.76 -24.30
CA GLN A 154 -3.22 -0.44 -23.94
C GLN A 154 -4.61 -0.53 -23.31
N VAL A 155 -4.73 -0.10 -22.05
CA VAL A 155 -5.96 -0.18 -21.26
C VAL A 155 -6.14 1.06 -20.39
N GLU A 156 -7.37 1.35 -19.97
CA GLU A 156 -7.63 2.44 -19.03
C GLU A 156 -6.92 2.18 -17.69
N MET A 157 -6.23 3.19 -17.15
CA MET A 157 -5.46 3.09 -15.90
C MET A 157 -6.26 2.47 -14.74
N PRO A 158 -7.53 2.85 -14.47
CA PRO A 158 -8.31 2.22 -13.40
C PRO A 158 -8.50 0.70 -13.60
N LYS A 159 -8.66 0.23 -14.85
CA LYS A 159 -8.81 -1.20 -15.15
C LYS A 159 -7.50 -1.96 -14.96
N LEU A 160 -6.37 -1.34 -15.31
CA LEU A 160 -5.04 -1.91 -15.12
C LEU A 160 -4.75 -2.11 -13.63
N ILE A 161 -4.94 -1.05 -12.84
CA ILE A 161 -4.74 -1.08 -11.39
C ILE A 161 -5.68 -2.08 -10.72
N ALA A 162 -6.96 -2.11 -11.12
CA ALA A 162 -7.91 -3.12 -10.64
C ALA A 162 -7.42 -4.54 -10.88
N SER A 163 -6.93 -4.82 -12.08
CA SER A 163 -6.44 -6.15 -12.47
C SER A 163 -5.20 -6.55 -11.66
N ILE A 164 -4.29 -5.61 -11.40
CA ILE A 164 -3.13 -5.84 -10.53
C ILE A 164 -3.59 -6.09 -9.10
N ILE A 165 -4.49 -5.25 -8.54
CA ILE A 165 -5.01 -5.37 -7.15
C ILE A 165 -5.83 -6.65 -6.93
N ASN A 166 -6.53 -7.14 -7.95
CA ASN A 166 -7.29 -8.38 -7.87
C ASN A 166 -6.42 -9.62 -8.18
N GLY A 167 -5.12 -9.45 -8.42
CA GLY A 167 -4.20 -10.55 -8.73
C GLY A 167 -4.43 -11.20 -10.08
N CYS A 168 -5.19 -10.57 -10.99
CA CYS A 168 -5.39 -11.09 -12.34
C CYS A 168 -4.15 -10.83 -13.22
N THR A 169 -3.54 -9.67 -13.05
CA THR A 169 -2.28 -9.28 -13.69
C THR A 169 -1.20 -9.24 -12.62
N LEU A 170 -0.02 -9.81 -12.90
CA LEU A 170 1.07 -9.96 -11.93
C LEU A 170 0.64 -10.70 -10.64
N PRO A 171 -0.04 -11.86 -10.73
CA PRO A 171 -0.50 -12.61 -9.55
C PRO A 171 0.63 -12.97 -8.59
N SER A 172 1.84 -13.19 -9.13
CA SER A 172 2.98 -13.72 -8.39
C SER A 172 3.92 -12.63 -7.82
N VAL A 173 3.61 -11.35 -7.99
CA VAL A 173 4.40 -10.21 -7.49
C VAL A 173 3.94 -9.78 -6.09
N GLN A 174 4.86 -9.38 -5.22
CA GLN A 174 4.53 -8.83 -3.90
C GLN A 174 3.76 -7.52 -4.08
N LEU A 175 2.60 -7.36 -3.44
CA LEU A 175 1.79 -6.16 -3.53
C LEU A 175 1.55 -5.56 -2.15
N LEU A 176 1.73 -4.24 -2.03
CA LEU A 176 1.26 -3.45 -0.91
C LEU A 176 0.29 -2.37 -1.39
N VAL A 177 -0.88 -2.29 -0.76
CA VAL A 177 -1.86 -1.22 -0.98
C VAL A 177 -2.06 -0.44 0.31
N THR A 178 -1.98 0.88 0.27
CA THR A 178 -2.43 1.72 1.39
C THR A 178 -3.79 2.34 1.08
N SER A 179 -4.69 2.35 2.07
CA SER A 179 -6.06 2.85 1.87
C SER A 179 -6.64 3.50 3.12
N ARG A 180 -7.70 4.29 2.96
CA ARG A 180 -8.61 4.60 4.07
C ARG A 180 -9.51 3.39 4.36
N PRO A 181 -10.15 3.32 5.55
CA PRO A 181 -11.27 2.42 5.75
C PRO A 181 -12.32 2.62 4.65
N GLY A 182 -12.74 1.53 4.01
CA GLY A 182 -13.71 1.54 2.90
C GLY A 182 -13.16 1.91 1.51
N GLY A 183 -11.85 2.21 1.37
CA GLY A 183 -11.23 2.47 0.06
C GLY A 183 -10.94 1.20 -0.75
N VAL A 184 -11.10 0.02 -0.14
CA VAL A 184 -11.00 -1.31 -0.76
C VAL A 184 -12.33 -2.04 -0.50
N THR A 185 -12.92 -2.67 -1.52
CA THR A 185 -14.20 -3.40 -1.37
C THR A 185 -14.05 -4.87 -0.98
N ASN A 186 -12.98 -5.53 -1.43
CA ASN A 186 -12.77 -6.96 -1.22
C ASN A 186 -11.50 -7.18 -0.39
N TYR A 187 -11.64 -7.11 0.93
CA TYR A 187 -10.52 -7.36 1.84
C TYR A 187 -10.03 -8.82 1.74
N ASP A 188 -10.87 -9.76 1.35
CA ASP A 188 -10.49 -11.18 1.25
C ASP A 188 -9.58 -11.50 0.06
N ALA A 189 -9.37 -10.54 -0.85
CA ALA A 189 -8.35 -10.61 -1.89
C ALA A 189 -6.92 -10.35 -1.36
N TYR A 190 -6.76 -10.02 -0.08
CA TYR A 190 -5.48 -9.74 0.55
C TYR A 190 -5.14 -10.81 1.58
N ASP A 191 -3.92 -11.32 1.49
CA ASP A 191 -3.36 -12.32 2.39
C ASP A 191 -3.07 -11.72 3.77
N LYS A 192 -2.60 -10.46 3.80
CA LYS A 192 -2.31 -9.73 5.05
C LYS A 192 -3.04 -8.40 5.11
N LYS A 193 -3.59 -8.12 6.30
CA LYS A 193 -4.41 -6.94 6.59
C LYS A 193 -3.82 -6.29 7.83
N ALA A 194 -3.47 -5.00 7.73
CA ALA A 194 -2.83 -4.27 8.81
C ALA A 194 -3.46 -2.89 8.99
N GLN A 195 -3.55 -2.45 10.25
CA GLN A 195 -4.03 -1.12 10.59
C GLN A 195 -2.91 -0.26 11.17
N ILE A 196 -2.76 0.96 10.66
CA ILE A 196 -1.93 1.99 11.30
C ILE A 196 -2.79 2.75 12.31
N TYR A 197 -2.44 2.61 13.59
CA TYR A 197 -3.04 3.34 14.71
C TYR A 197 -2.39 4.71 14.97
N GLY A 198 -1.22 4.98 14.38
CA GLY A 198 -0.47 6.21 14.61
C GLY A 198 0.42 6.12 15.85
N PHE A 199 0.75 7.27 16.43
CA PHE A 199 1.62 7.35 17.59
C PHE A 199 0.98 6.77 18.85
N THR A 200 1.75 5.97 19.57
CA THR A 200 1.54 5.77 21.01
C THR A 200 2.03 6.99 21.78
N ARG A 201 1.69 7.09 23.08
CA ARG A 201 2.16 8.20 23.92
C ARG A 201 3.69 8.24 23.99
N GLU A 202 4.32 7.08 24.06
CA GLU A 202 5.77 6.91 24.13
C GLU A 202 6.44 7.38 22.83
N THR A 203 5.96 6.86 21.69
CA THR A 203 6.52 7.20 20.37
C THR A 203 6.25 8.65 19.96
N MET A 204 5.13 9.23 20.40
CA MET A 204 4.85 10.66 20.24
C MET A 204 5.87 11.51 21.02
N SER A 205 6.14 11.15 22.28
CA SER A 205 7.12 11.85 23.12
C SER A 205 8.52 11.81 22.49
N GLU A 206 8.95 10.64 22.02
CA GLU A 206 10.23 10.47 21.32
C GLU A 206 10.32 11.30 20.05
N TYR A 207 9.24 11.31 19.25
CA TYR A 207 9.16 12.13 18.04
C TYR A 207 9.29 13.62 18.37
N ILE A 208 8.52 14.12 19.34
CA ILE A 208 8.58 15.51 19.77
C ILE A 208 10.01 15.86 20.18
N VAL A 209 10.62 15.09 21.08
CA VAL A 209 12.00 15.33 21.54
C VAL A 209 12.99 15.38 20.37
N LYS A 210 12.85 14.47 19.40
CA LYS A 210 13.73 14.38 18.24
C LYS A 210 13.60 15.58 17.29
N PHE A 211 12.39 16.12 17.12
CA PHE A 211 12.12 17.16 16.11
C PHE A 211 12.04 18.58 16.70
N SER A 212 11.78 18.74 17.99
CA SER A 212 11.64 20.06 18.63
C SER A 212 12.92 20.65 19.18
N GLY A 213 14.01 19.88 19.17
CA GLY A 213 15.30 20.34 19.67
C GLY A 213 15.21 20.79 21.13
N ALA A 214 14.75 19.91 22.03
CA ALA A 214 14.87 20.05 23.48
C ALA A 214 14.46 21.43 24.07
N ASN A 215 13.32 21.99 23.65
CA ASN A 215 12.71 23.13 24.37
C ASN A 215 11.65 22.64 25.37
N ARG A 216 11.79 23.11 26.61
CA ARG A 216 11.01 22.70 27.80
C ARG A 216 9.50 22.97 27.68
N GLU A 217 9.10 23.92 26.82
CA GLU A 217 7.69 24.30 26.59
C GLU A 217 6.87 23.23 25.83
N GLU A 218 7.50 22.37 25.03
CA GLU A 218 6.78 21.35 24.27
C GLU A 218 6.46 20.08 25.08
N GLN A 219 7.15 19.87 26.21
CA GLN A 219 6.80 18.80 27.15
C GLN A 219 5.42 19.05 27.81
N GLU A 220 5.01 20.30 27.98
CA GLU A 220 3.69 20.67 28.52
C GLU A 220 2.55 20.38 27.52
N ALA A 221 2.82 20.36 26.21
CA ALA A 221 1.82 20.03 25.19
C ALA A 221 1.37 18.56 25.23
N ILE A 222 2.20 17.66 25.79
CA ILE A 222 1.88 16.23 25.94
C ILE A 222 0.79 16.02 27.01
N GLU A 223 0.63 16.93 27.96
CA GLU A 223 -0.42 16.84 28.99
C GLU A 223 -1.79 17.35 28.50
N GLY A 224 -1.83 18.10 27.39
CA GLY A 224 -3.05 18.71 26.85
C GLY A 224 -3.98 17.77 26.08
N TYR A 225 -3.52 16.59 25.67
CA TYR A 225 -4.33 15.60 24.94
C TYR A 225 -4.81 14.48 25.86
N SER A 226 -5.72 14.82 26.79
CA SER A 226 -6.57 13.82 27.46
C SER A 226 -7.79 13.56 26.59
N PHE A 227 -7.82 12.43 25.89
CA PHE A 227 -9.07 11.91 25.32
C PHE A 227 -9.91 11.35 26.48
N LYS A 228 -11.03 12.02 26.76
CA LYS A 228 -12.12 11.47 27.60
C LYS A 228 -12.95 10.48 26.81
#